data_AF-A0A518RL80-F1
#
_entry.id   AF-A0A518RL80-F1
#
_cell.length_a   1.000
_cell.length_b   1.000
_cell.length_c   1.000
_cell.angle_alpha   90.00
_cell.angle_beta   90.00
_cell.angle_gamma   90.00
#
_symmetry.space_group_name_H-M   'P 1'
#
loop_
_entity.id
_entity.type
_entity.pdbx_description
1 polymer ?
#
loop_
_entity_poly.entity_id
_entity_poly.type
_entity_poly.pdbx_seq_one_letter_code
_entity_poly.pdbx_strand_id
1 'polypeptide(L)'
;MGPAWVAQLPVARFHGVGPVTAAKMKRLGTETGADLKAQSIEFLTRHFGSSADWYHGIARGNDDRPVNPSRERKSSGSETTFDRDLTDPAGIEAGVLKMADDVAAWCAERRQYGRTVTVKAKFADFRQVTRSRTQPHTVRDQDAIRATSIDLIRTLYPLEQGVRLVGVTVSNFEPSKARMPLFGDAGP
;
A
#
# COMPACT_ATOMS: atom_id res chain seq x y z
N MET A 1 2.46 14.39 32.41
CA MET A 1 1.38 13.39 32.33
C MET A 1 1.68 12.41 31.19
N GLY A 2 2.57 11.41 31.39
CA GLY A 2 3.11 10.62 30.27
C GLY A 2 2.99 9.10 30.45
N PRO A 3 3.74 8.45 31.36
CA PRO A 3 3.84 6.99 31.39
C PRO A 3 2.61 6.27 31.95
N ALA A 4 2.00 6.82 33.01
CA ALA A 4 0.86 6.20 33.70
C ALA A 4 -0.42 6.20 32.85
N TRP A 5 -0.57 7.22 31.99
CA TRP A 5 -1.72 7.33 31.08
C TRP A 5 -1.63 6.34 29.91
N VAL A 6 -0.43 6.21 29.31
CA VAL A 6 -0.18 5.23 28.23
C VAL A 6 -0.41 3.80 28.71
N ALA A 7 -0.02 3.49 29.95
CA ALA A 7 -0.21 2.16 30.54
C ALA A 7 -1.69 1.73 30.62
N GLN A 8 -2.61 2.67 30.85
CA GLN A 8 -4.05 2.39 30.95
C GLN A 8 -4.78 2.42 29.60
N LEU A 9 -4.09 2.85 28.54
CA LEU A 9 -4.70 3.03 27.23
C LEU A 9 -4.98 1.65 26.61
N PRO A 10 -6.20 1.37 26.11
CA PRO A 10 -6.46 0.16 25.35
C PRO A 10 -5.55 0.10 24.11
N VAL A 11 -5.01 -1.08 23.78
CA VAL A 11 -4.11 -1.24 22.62
C VAL A 11 -4.73 -0.72 21.31
N ALA A 12 -6.05 -0.80 21.17
CA ALA A 12 -6.79 -0.30 20.00
C ALA A 12 -6.72 1.22 19.81
N ARG A 13 -6.29 1.99 20.82
CA ARG A 13 -6.12 3.45 20.71
C ARG A 13 -4.68 3.86 20.36
N PHE A 14 -3.75 2.91 20.28
CA PHE A 14 -2.39 3.19 19.83
C PHE A 14 -2.35 3.41 18.32
N HIS A 15 -1.58 4.40 17.89
CA HIS A 15 -1.36 4.66 16.47
C HIS A 15 -0.74 3.43 15.78
N GLY A 16 -1.29 3.02 14.64
CA GLY A 16 -0.85 1.81 13.92
C GLY A 16 -1.41 0.48 14.44
N VAL A 17 -2.31 0.49 15.44
CA VAL A 17 -3.06 -0.70 15.88
C VAL A 17 -4.50 -0.63 15.38
N GLY A 18 -4.78 -1.32 14.27
CA GLY A 18 -6.14 -1.44 13.74
C GLY A 18 -6.96 -2.55 14.42
N PRO A 19 -8.25 -2.69 14.09
CA PRO A 19 -9.16 -3.67 14.73
C PRO A 19 -8.66 -5.11 14.69
N VAL A 20 -8.08 -5.54 13.55
CA VAL A 20 -7.53 -6.89 13.37
C VAL A 20 -6.35 -7.14 14.30
N THR A 21 -5.43 -6.17 14.38
CA THR A 21 -4.27 -6.24 15.26
C THR A 21 -4.69 -6.23 16.73
N ALA A 22 -5.63 -5.35 17.11
CA ALA A 22 -6.15 -5.28 18.48
C ALA A 22 -6.81 -6.61 18.89
N ALA A 23 -7.61 -7.22 18.01
CA ALA A 23 -8.20 -8.53 18.28
C ALA A 23 -7.14 -9.64 18.43
N LYS A 24 -6.05 -9.58 17.65
CA LYS A 24 -4.91 -10.49 17.78
C LYS A 24 -4.17 -10.30 19.11
N MET A 25 -3.87 -9.06 19.48
CA MET A 25 -3.24 -8.70 20.76
C MET A 25 -4.09 -9.19 21.93
N LYS A 26 -5.41 -8.98 21.88
CA LYS A 26 -6.35 -9.47 22.90
C LYS A 26 -6.30 -11.00 23.05
N ARG A 27 -6.32 -11.75 21.95
CA ARG A 27 -6.18 -13.23 21.98
C ARG A 27 -4.85 -13.69 22.58
N LEU A 28 -3.84 -12.83 22.56
CA LEU A 28 -2.52 -13.06 23.12
C LEU A 28 -2.36 -12.51 24.55
N GLY A 29 -3.46 -12.05 25.18
CA GLY A 29 -3.46 -11.53 26.55
C GLY A 29 -2.95 -10.09 26.67
N THR A 30 -2.91 -9.34 25.58
CA THR A 30 -2.45 -7.94 25.54
C THR A 30 -3.63 -7.01 25.23
N GLU A 31 -4.21 -6.36 26.25
CA GLU A 31 -5.37 -5.48 26.08
C GLU A 31 -5.06 -4.00 26.34
N THR A 32 -4.06 -3.72 27.17
CA THR A 32 -3.66 -2.38 27.58
C THR A 32 -2.22 -2.04 27.19
N GLY A 33 -1.85 -0.76 27.26
CA GLY A 33 -0.48 -0.32 27.09
C GLY A 33 0.47 -0.93 28.13
N ALA A 34 -0.01 -1.22 29.35
CA ALA A 34 0.76 -1.92 30.37
C ALA A 34 1.09 -3.35 29.92
N ASP A 35 0.10 -4.08 29.42
CA ASP A 35 0.30 -5.45 28.92
C ASP A 35 1.25 -5.45 27.73
N LEU A 36 1.12 -4.47 26.83
CA LEU A 36 1.97 -4.36 25.65
C LEU A 36 3.41 -4.01 26.03
N LYS A 37 3.59 -3.15 27.02
CA LYS A 37 4.90 -2.82 27.59
C LYS A 37 5.55 -4.04 28.25
N ALA A 38 4.76 -4.93 28.87
CA ALA A 38 5.27 -6.13 29.51
C ALA A 38 5.75 -7.21 28.51
N GLN A 39 5.34 -7.13 27.23
CA GLN A 39 5.80 -8.09 26.21
C GLN A 39 7.27 -7.87 25.84
N SER A 40 7.98 -8.98 25.65
CA SER A 40 9.35 -8.95 25.15
C SER A 40 9.39 -8.65 23.64
N ILE A 41 10.52 -8.15 23.15
CA ILE A 41 10.70 -7.90 21.72
C ILE A 41 10.65 -9.20 20.90
N GLU A 42 11.12 -10.31 21.44
CA GLU A 42 11.08 -11.64 20.81
C GLU A 42 9.63 -12.12 20.65
N PHE A 43 8.80 -11.93 21.68
CA PHE A 43 7.37 -12.23 21.61
C PHE A 43 6.70 -11.40 20.52
N LEU A 44 6.95 -10.08 20.51
CA LEU A 44 6.36 -9.20 19.52
C LEU A 44 6.85 -9.51 18.09
N THR A 45 8.12 -9.85 17.93
CA THR A 45 8.70 -10.27 16.63
C THR A 45 8.06 -11.54 16.13
N ARG A 46 7.91 -12.55 17.00
CA ARG A 46 7.26 -13.82 16.67
C ARG A 46 5.81 -13.62 16.20
N HIS A 47 5.07 -12.73 16.85
CA HIS A 47 3.64 -12.57 16.58
C HIS A 47 3.30 -11.46 15.59
N PHE A 48 4.13 -10.43 15.41
CA PHE A 48 3.82 -9.24 14.62
C PHE A 48 4.88 -8.87 13.58
N GLY A 49 6.00 -9.61 13.52
CA GLY A 49 7.03 -9.44 12.49
C GLY A 49 7.59 -8.02 12.46
N SER A 50 7.57 -7.39 11.28
CA SER A 50 8.13 -6.05 11.06
C SER A 50 7.48 -4.92 11.87
N SER A 51 6.33 -5.18 12.51
CA SER A 51 5.69 -4.18 13.39
C SER A 51 6.12 -4.31 14.86
N ALA A 52 6.97 -5.27 15.21
CA ALA A 52 7.36 -5.56 16.59
C ALA A 52 8.08 -4.38 17.25
N ASP A 53 9.10 -3.82 16.60
CA ASP A 53 9.86 -2.67 17.11
C ASP A 53 8.94 -1.47 17.36
N TRP A 54 8.00 -1.23 16.43
CA TRP A 54 6.99 -0.19 16.56
C TRP A 54 6.14 -0.40 17.81
N TYR A 55 5.54 -1.58 18.00
CA TYR A 55 4.70 -1.86 19.17
C TYR A 55 5.47 -1.82 20.48
N HIS A 56 6.72 -2.30 20.48
CA HIS A 56 7.60 -2.26 21.64
C HIS A 56 7.95 -0.82 22.05
N GLY A 57 8.24 0.04 21.07
CA GLY A 57 8.58 1.46 21.25
C GLY A 57 7.39 2.31 21.73
N ILE A 58 6.24 2.24 21.05
CA ILE A 58 5.09 3.10 21.39
C ILE A 58 4.53 2.83 22.78
N ALA A 59 4.56 1.58 23.27
CA ALA A 59 4.14 1.24 24.62
C ALA A 59 5.05 1.86 25.71
N ARG A 60 6.26 2.27 25.31
CA ARG A 60 7.27 2.93 26.16
C ARG A 60 7.35 4.44 25.91
N GLY A 61 6.55 4.97 24.97
CA GLY A 61 6.59 6.37 24.57
C GLY A 61 7.76 6.72 23.65
N ASN A 62 8.42 5.73 23.05
CA ASN A 62 9.55 5.93 22.15
C ASN A 62 9.03 6.01 20.71
N ASP A 63 9.14 7.20 20.10
CA ASP A 63 8.90 7.42 18.67
C ASP A 63 9.98 8.38 18.13
N ASP A 64 11.12 7.83 17.73
CA ASP A 64 12.27 8.59 17.23
C ASP A 64 12.16 8.91 15.73
N ARG A 65 10.99 8.70 15.11
CA ARG A 65 10.83 8.94 13.67
C ARG A 65 10.97 10.43 13.38
N PRO A 66 11.91 10.84 12.52
CA PRO A 66 12.02 12.24 12.15
C PRO A 66 10.77 12.68 11.39
N VAL A 67 10.33 13.91 11.62
CA VAL A 67 9.32 14.54 10.78
C VAL A 67 9.88 14.64 9.37
N ASN A 68 9.28 13.92 8.42
CA ASN A 68 9.68 13.96 7.02
C ASN A 68 8.69 14.83 6.22
N PRO A 69 9.08 16.07 5.85
CA PRO A 69 8.21 16.98 5.10
C PRO A 69 8.04 16.57 3.62
N SER A 70 8.92 15.70 3.09
CA SER A 70 8.94 15.30 1.68
C SER A 70 8.86 13.78 1.53
N ARG A 71 7.64 13.24 1.47
CA ARG A 71 7.43 11.82 1.21
C ARG A 71 7.39 11.57 -0.29
N GLU A 72 8.45 10.95 -0.82
CA GLU A 72 8.45 10.47 -2.21
C GLU A 72 7.38 9.39 -2.40
N ARG A 73 6.55 9.56 -3.43
CA ARG A 73 5.54 8.58 -3.81
C ARG A 73 6.20 7.38 -4.48
N LYS A 74 5.81 6.17 -4.10
CA LYS A 74 6.38 4.90 -4.62
C LYS A 74 5.56 4.25 -5.74
N SER A 75 4.30 4.66 -5.91
CA SER A 75 3.39 4.16 -6.93
C SER A 75 2.24 5.13 -7.21
N SER A 76 1.61 4.98 -8.37
CA SER A 76 0.34 5.58 -8.73
C SER A 76 -0.63 4.50 -9.20
N GLY A 77 -1.85 4.51 -8.69
CA GLY A 77 -2.88 3.55 -9.07
C GLY A 77 -4.26 4.16 -9.05
N SER A 78 -5.11 3.66 -9.95
CA SER A 78 -6.54 3.97 -10.02
C SER A 78 -7.32 2.65 -9.92
N GLU A 79 -8.44 2.66 -9.22
CA GLU A 79 -9.33 1.51 -9.10
C GLU A 79 -10.79 1.94 -9.11
N THR A 80 -11.64 1.07 -9.64
CA THR A 80 -13.09 1.30 -9.72
C THR A 80 -13.84 0.06 -9.26
N THR A 81 -14.83 0.28 -8.40
CA THR A 81 -15.83 -0.73 -8.05
C THR A 81 -17.00 -0.59 -9.02
N PHE A 82 -17.47 -1.69 -9.57
CA PHE A 82 -18.63 -1.69 -10.47
C PHE A 82 -19.94 -1.72 -9.66
N ASP A 83 -21.01 -1.18 -10.23
CA ASP A 83 -22.35 -1.21 -9.62
C ASP A 83 -22.90 -2.63 -9.49
N ARG A 84 -22.55 -3.49 -10.45
CA ARG A 84 -22.85 -4.92 -10.46
C ARG A 84 -21.58 -5.70 -10.80
N ASP A 85 -21.48 -6.92 -10.29
CA ASP A 85 -20.34 -7.78 -10.59
C ASP A 85 -20.37 -8.18 -12.07
N LEU A 86 -19.24 -8.01 -12.77
CA LEU A 86 -19.12 -8.25 -14.20
C LEU A 86 -18.56 -9.65 -14.47
N THR A 87 -19.14 -10.34 -15.44
CA THR A 87 -18.66 -11.66 -15.92
C THR A 87 -18.22 -11.60 -17.38
N ASP A 88 -18.62 -10.56 -18.12
CA ASP A 88 -18.26 -10.40 -19.52
C ASP A 88 -16.85 -9.79 -19.65
N PRO A 89 -15.96 -10.38 -20.46
CA PRO A 89 -14.60 -9.86 -20.63
C PRO A 89 -14.55 -8.42 -21.15
N ALA A 90 -15.50 -8.01 -22.00
CA ALA A 90 -15.50 -6.69 -22.61
C ALA A 90 -15.68 -5.56 -21.57
N GLY A 91 -16.64 -5.69 -20.65
CA GLY A 91 -16.87 -4.70 -19.60
C GLY A 91 -15.72 -4.63 -18.60
N ILE A 92 -15.12 -5.79 -18.27
CA ILE A 92 -13.96 -5.86 -17.39
C ILE A 92 -12.75 -5.20 -18.02
N GLU A 93 -12.43 -5.54 -19.28
CA GLU A 93 -11.33 -4.94 -20.04
C GLU A 93 -11.54 -3.42 -20.22
N ALA A 94 -12.76 -2.96 -20.47
CA ALA A 94 -13.08 -1.54 -20.54
C ALA A 94 -12.81 -0.82 -19.20
N GLY A 95 -13.18 -1.44 -18.06
CA GLY A 95 -12.86 -0.93 -16.74
C GLY A 95 -11.35 -0.84 -16.50
N VAL A 96 -10.59 -1.88 -16.88
CA VAL A 96 -9.13 -1.89 -16.78
C VAL A 96 -8.49 -0.79 -17.62
N LEU A 97 -8.95 -0.60 -18.86
CA LEU A 97 -8.44 0.47 -19.74
C LEU A 97 -8.68 1.86 -19.17
N LYS A 98 -9.87 2.11 -18.60
CA LYS A 98 -10.15 3.37 -17.92
C LYS A 98 -9.18 3.63 -16.77
N MET A 99 -8.90 2.61 -15.95
CA MET A 99 -7.94 2.75 -14.84
C MET A 99 -6.50 2.93 -15.34
N ALA A 100 -6.14 2.28 -16.45
CA ALA A 100 -4.84 2.49 -17.09
C ALA A 100 -4.70 3.94 -17.60
N ASP A 101 -5.76 4.53 -18.15
CA ASP A 101 -5.78 5.90 -18.63
C ASP A 101 -5.60 6.92 -17.50
N ASP A 102 -6.34 6.75 -16.41
CA ASP A 102 -6.20 7.61 -15.23
C ASP A 102 -4.77 7.59 -14.68
N VAL A 103 -4.16 6.41 -14.61
CA VAL A 103 -2.78 6.25 -14.15
C VAL A 103 -1.78 6.87 -15.14
N ALA A 104 -1.97 6.67 -16.44
CA ALA A 104 -1.12 7.24 -17.47
C ALA A 104 -1.18 8.78 -17.46
N ALA A 105 -2.38 9.36 -17.37
CA ALA A 105 -2.59 10.80 -17.28
C ALA A 105 -1.89 11.38 -16.04
N TRP A 106 -2.03 10.73 -14.89
CA TRP A 106 -1.35 11.12 -13.66
C TRP A 106 0.17 11.08 -13.78
N CYS A 107 0.72 10.01 -14.40
CA CYS A 107 2.16 9.84 -14.60
C CYS A 107 2.73 10.91 -15.53
N ALA A 108 2.01 11.24 -16.60
CA ALA A 108 2.36 12.30 -17.54
C ALA A 108 2.36 13.68 -16.86
N GLU A 109 1.30 14.00 -16.11
CA GLU A 109 1.16 15.28 -15.39
C GLU A 109 2.33 15.50 -14.41
N ARG A 110 2.69 14.46 -13.65
CA ARG A 110 3.75 14.54 -12.63
C ARG A 110 5.14 14.22 -13.14
N ARG A 111 5.28 13.85 -14.41
CA ARG A 111 6.52 13.36 -15.04
C ARG A 111 7.18 12.25 -14.21
N GLN A 112 6.36 11.40 -13.61
CA GLN A 112 6.79 10.34 -12.71
C GLN A 112 6.35 9.00 -13.30
N TYR A 113 7.33 8.18 -13.64
CA TYR A 113 7.14 6.97 -14.43
C TYR A 113 7.81 5.78 -13.76
N GLY A 114 7.26 4.58 -14.00
CA GLY A 114 7.69 3.35 -13.35
C GLY A 114 7.88 2.21 -14.31
N ARG A 115 8.40 1.10 -13.80
CA ARG A 115 8.73 -0.08 -14.60
C ARG A 115 7.73 -1.21 -14.45
N THR A 116 6.93 -1.19 -13.39
CA THR A 116 6.05 -2.30 -13.04
C THR A 116 4.60 -1.87 -13.20
N VAL A 117 3.87 -2.55 -14.10
CA VAL A 117 2.42 -2.43 -14.25
C VAL A 117 1.78 -3.57 -13.48
N THR A 118 0.80 -3.27 -12.65
CA THR A 118 0.03 -4.24 -11.86
C THR A 118 -1.45 -4.07 -12.13
N VAL A 119 -2.15 -5.16 -12.43
CA VAL A 119 -3.61 -5.22 -12.49
C VAL A 119 -4.12 -5.98 -11.28
N LYS A 120 -5.15 -5.41 -10.64
CA LYS A 120 -5.89 -6.01 -9.54
C LYS A 120 -7.30 -6.32 -10.02
N ALA A 121 -7.78 -7.51 -9.69
CA ALA A 121 -9.20 -7.87 -9.76
C ALA A 121 -9.67 -8.32 -8.37
N LYS A 122 -10.85 -7.86 -7.96
CA LYS A 122 -11.54 -8.35 -6.76
C LYS A 122 -12.86 -8.98 -7.19
N PHE A 123 -13.11 -10.18 -6.71
CA PHE A 123 -14.33 -10.95 -7.01
C PHE A 123 -15.47 -10.60 -6.06
N ALA A 124 -16.67 -11.10 -6.36
CA ALA A 124 -17.87 -10.85 -5.56
C ALA A 124 -17.79 -11.38 -4.11
N ASP A 125 -16.95 -12.39 -3.85
CA ASP A 125 -16.62 -12.89 -2.51
C ASP A 125 -15.57 -12.03 -1.76
N PHE A 126 -15.18 -10.88 -2.33
CA PHE A 126 -14.14 -9.97 -1.87
C PHE A 126 -12.71 -10.52 -1.90
N ARG A 127 -12.50 -11.73 -2.42
CA ARG A 127 -11.17 -12.27 -2.68
C ARG A 127 -10.52 -11.45 -3.81
N GLN A 128 -9.24 -11.16 -3.67
CA GLN A 128 -8.50 -10.35 -4.63
C GLN A 128 -7.34 -11.12 -5.23
N VAL A 129 -7.10 -10.88 -6.52
CA VAL A 129 -5.95 -11.39 -7.27
C VAL A 129 -5.23 -10.23 -7.92
N THR A 130 -3.91 -10.32 -7.95
CA THR A 130 -3.05 -9.35 -8.63
C THR A 130 -2.16 -10.07 -9.65
N ARG A 131 -1.90 -9.38 -10.75
CA ARG A 131 -0.97 -9.79 -11.80
C ARG A 131 -0.10 -8.60 -12.13
N SER A 132 1.20 -8.81 -12.22
CA SER A 132 2.15 -7.73 -12.48
C SER A 132 3.18 -8.12 -13.52
N ARG A 133 3.63 -7.15 -14.32
CA ARG A 133 4.76 -7.29 -15.24
C ARG A 133 5.71 -6.12 -15.02
N THR A 134 7.00 -6.44 -14.84
CA THR A 134 8.08 -5.45 -14.76
C THR A 134 8.83 -5.45 -16.08
N GLN A 135 8.96 -4.27 -16.68
CA GLN A 135 9.72 -4.08 -17.91
C GLN A 135 11.17 -3.68 -17.62
N PRO A 136 12.15 -4.00 -18.50
CA PRO A 136 13.54 -3.56 -18.33
C PRO A 136 13.69 -2.04 -18.37
N HIS A 137 12.83 -1.36 -19.13
CA HIS A 137 12.79 0.08 -19.28
C HIS A 137 11.54 0.67 -18.62
N THR A 138 11.59 1.97 -18.37
CA THR A 138 10.51 2.72 -17.75
C THR A 138 9.34 2.87 -18.73
N VAL A 139 8.13 2.53 -18.27
CA VAL A 139 6.90 2.61 -19.05
C VAL A 139 6.40 4.05 -18.99
N ARG A 140 6.45 4.74 -20.14
CA ARG A 140 6.12 6.17 -20.24
C ARG A 140 4.90 6.41 -21.12
N ASP A 141 4.65 5.49 -22.04
CA ASP A 141 3.58 5.58 -23.01
C ASP A 141 2.29 4.95 -22.47
N GLN A 142 1.18 5.66 -22.71
CA GLN A 142 -0.16 5.21 -22.29
C GLN A 142 -0.52 3.87 -22.95
N ASP A 143 -0.13 3.68 -24.21
CA ASP A 143 -0.46 2.47 -24.96
C ASP A 143 0.23 1.22 -24.40
N ALA A 144 1.49 1.29 -23.95
CA ALA A 144 2.13 0.16 -23.26
C ALA A 144 1.48 -0.13 -21.91
N ILE A 145 1.04 0.88 -21.15
CA ILE A 145 0.32 0.65 -19.89
C ILE A 145 -1.00 -0.06 -20.18
N ARG A 146 -1.76 0.39 -21.19
CA ARG A 146 -3.00 -0.25 -21.64
C ARG A 146 -2.77 -1.69 -22.08
N ALA A 147 -1.86 -1.90 -23.04
CA ALA A 147 -1.57 -3.21 -23.59
C ALA A 147 -1.10 -4.19 -22.51
N THR A 148 -0.19 -3.76 -21.64
CA THR A 148 0.28 -4.59 -20.52
C THR A 148 -0.86 -4.91 -19.54
N SER A 149 -1.75 -3.95 -19.27
CA SER A 149 -2.88 -4.16 -18.36
C SER A 149 -3.90 -5.14 -18.95
N ILE A 150 -4.17 -5.06 -20.26
CA ILE A 150 -5.03 -6.00 -20.97
C ILE A 150 -4.43 -7.42 -20.97
N ASP A 151 -3.14 -7.57 -21.26
CA ASP A 151 -2.47 -8.86 -21.17
C ASP A 151 -2.61 -9.47 -19.77
N LEU A 152 -2.41 -8.67 -18.73
CA LEU A 152 -2.45 -9.12 -17.34
C LEU A 152 -3.86 -9.54 -16.90
N ILE A 153 -4.90 -8.77 -17.23
CA ILE A 153 -6.27 -9.16 -16.86
C ILE A 153 -6.71 -10.42 -17.62
N ARG A 154 -6.28 -10.58 -18.88
CA ARG A 154 -6.61 -11.76 -19.69
C ARG A 154 -6.06 -13.07 -19.13
N THR A 155 -4.99 -13.01 -18.33
CA THR A 155 -4.48 -14.21 -17.63
C THR A 155 -5.43 -14.77 -16.57
N LEU A 156 -6.49 -14.03 -16.20
CA LEU A 156 -7.52 -14.49 -15.27
C LEU A 156 -8.66 -15.21 -15.97
N TYR A 157 -8.74 -15.20 -17.31
CA TYR A 157 -9.80 -15.85 -18.05
C TYR A 157 -9.54 -17.35 -18.26
N PRO A 158 -10.59 -18.20 -18.27
CA PRO A 158 -11.98 -17.88 -17.92
C PRO A 158 -12.13 -17.59 -16.42
N LEU A 159 -13.05 -16.68 -16.05
CA LEU A 159 -13.25 -16.32 -14.65
C LEU A 159 -14.02 -17.39 -13.89
N GLU A 160 -13.60 -17.65 -12.65
CA GLU A 160 -14.32 -18.52 -11.71
C GLU A 160 -15.58 -17.83 -11.13
N GLN A 161 -15.58 -16.49 -11.07
CA GLN A 161 -16.63 -15.67 -10.46
C GLN A 161 -16.67 -14.27 -11.08
N GLY A 162 -17.80 -13.58 -10.92
CA GLY A 162 -17.94 -12.17 -11.30
C GLY A 162 -16.92 -11.25 -10.59
N VAL A 163 -16.40 -10.28 -11.34
CA VAL A 163 -15.46 -9.27 -10.89
C VAL A 163 -16.23 -8.04 -10.41
N ARG A 164 -16.00 -7.66 -9.16
CA ARG A 164 -16.61 -6.50 -8.49
C ARG A 164 -15.79 -5.23 -8.62
N LEU A 165 -14.46 -5.35 -8.71
CA LEU A 165 -13.54 -4.21 -8.81
C LEU A 165 -12.34 -4.58 -9.67
N VAL A 166 -11.89 -3.62 -10.47
CA VAL A 166 -10.60 -3.65 -11.15
C VAL A 166 -9.75 -2.45 -10.77
N GLY A 167 -8.44 -2.60 -10.84
CA GLY A 167 -7.50 -1.50 -10.65
C GLY A 167 -6.21 -1.71 -11.42
N VAL A 168 -5.58 -0.61 -11.81
CA VAL A 168 -4.27 -0.56 -12.45
C VAL A 168 -3.34 0.25 -11.57
N THR A 169 -2.08 -0.17 -11.47
CA THR A 169 -1.06 0.54 -10.70
C THR A 169 0.27 0.49 -11.45
N VAL A 170 0.93 1.65 -11.55
CA VAL A 170 2.34 1.75 -11.94
C VAL A 170 3.19 1.98 -10.69
N SER A 171 4.24 1.18 -10.53
CA SER A 171 5.18 1.24 -9.42
C SER A 171 6.62 1.05 -9.92
N ASN A 172 7.56 0.96 -8.98
CA ASN A 172 8.99 0.94 -9.27
C ASN A 172 9.40 2.21 -10.05
N PHE A 173 9.03 3.36 -9.47
CA PHE A 173 9.33 4.66 -10.03
C PHE A 173 10.82 4.92 -10.06
N GLU A 174 11.29 5.58 -11.12
CA GLU A 174 12.66 6.06 -11.17
C GLU A 174 12.89 6.99 -9.96
N PRO A 175 14.03 6.86 -9.25
CA PRO A 175 14.37 7.78 -8.17
C PRO A 175 14.24 9.21 -8.68
N SER A 176 13.52 10.04 -7.95
CA SER A 176 13.52 11.46 -8.27
C SER A 176 14.99 11.91 -8.18
N LYS A 177 15.51 12.59 -9.21
CA LYS A 177 16.79 13.28 -9.04
C LYS A 177 16.51 14.33 -7.97
N ALA A 178 16.92 14.06 -6.73
CA ALA A 178 16.80 15.00 -5.64
C ALA A 178 17.34 16.34 -6.15
N ARG A 179 16.49 17.37 -6.12
CA ARG A 179 16.95 18.74 -6.35
C ARG A 179 18.00 19.00 -5.29
N MET A 180 19.27 19.10 -5.69
CA MET A 180 20.34 19.54 -4.80
C MET A 180 19.87 20.85 -4.14
N PRO A 181 20.06 21.02 -2.82
CA PRO A 181 19.78 22.30 -2.19
C PRO A 181 20.59 23.38 -2.91
N LEU A 182 19.89 24.44 -3.33
CA LEU A 182 20.44 25.57 -4.10
C LEU A 182 21.39 26.46 -3.28
N PHE A 183 21.57 26.15 -2.00
CA PHE A 183 22.48 26.84 -1.11
C PHE A 183 23.37 25.78 -0.46
N GLY A 184 24.64 25.78 -0.86
CA GLY A 184 25.68 25.12 -0.08
C GLY A 184 25.90 25.94 1.18
N ASP A 185 25.93 25.27 2.33
CA ASP A 185 26.38 25.88 3.58
C ASP A 185 27.84 26.35 3.39
N ALA A 186 28.02 27.65 3.20
CA ALA A 186 29.29 28.29 3.47
C ALA A 186 29.46 28.32 4.99
N GLY A 187 30.09 27.27 5.53
CA GLY A 187 30.56 27.25 6.91
C GLY A 187 31.71 28.24 7.12
N PRO A 188 31.87 28.74 8.36
CA PRO A 188 32.86 29.77 8.71
C PRO A 188 34.31 29.29 8.64
#